data_AF-A0A5R9DUX3-F1
#
_entry.id   AF-A0A5R9DUX3-F1
#
_cell.length_a   1.000
_cell.length_b   1.000
_cell.length_c   1.000
_cell.angle_alpha   90.00
_cell.angle_beta   90.00
_cell.angle_gamma   90.00
#
_symmetry.space_group_name_H-M   'P 1'
#
loop_
_entity.id
_entity.type
_entity.pdbx_description
1 polymer ?
#
loop_
_entity_poly.entity_id
_entity_poly.type
_entity_poly.pdbx_seq_one_letter_code
_entity_poly.pdbx_strand_id
1 'polypeptide(L)'
;MQKVFLKVLLGTVLLGNMPTHSWVQAEEIPEDIPQIEITEEAVPTDYNIVKSDNVRAAWTDYGNYAQPDEEGYAYYIHADPDISSEIFPLDENSSEDVLLFTFDDAPQEPDSYAIEMAQVMKEKDVNAIFLVNGMYLESEWGREITKQVHDMGFEIGNHTHTHPNLRELTYEEQYNEIVATNQMVEEITGAPVRWFRPPFGLFNMDTILICNELGLQLMTWSFGYDWMDEYLSGPELAAVSLDNMYTRPGANILMHDRSWTLEALPTMIDGYSELGYHIVDPYLIQHQENSTEPL
;
A
#
# COMPACT_ATOMS: atom_id res chain seq x y z
N MET A 1 -23.52 -61.63 19.30
CA MET A 1 -23.42 -60.38 18.52
C MET A 1 -23.13 -59.26 19.51
N GLN A 2 -21.88 -59.22 19.99
CA GLN A 2 -20.81 -58.29 19.61
C GLN A 2 -21.05 -56.86 20.14
N LYS A 3 -20.45 -56.61 21.32
CA LYS A 3 -20.33 -55.31 21.98
C LYS A 3 -19.21 -54.52 21.30
N VAL A 4 -19.48 -53.29 20.87
CA VAL A 4 -18.45 -52.38 20.36
C VAL A 4 -17.84 -51.62 21.54
N PHE A 5 -16.53 -51.80 21.72
CA PHE A 5 -15.71 -51.04 22.65
C PHE A 5 -15.23 -49.76 21.96
N LEU A 6 -15.52 -48.61 22.55
CA LEU A 6 -14.93 -47.32 22.15
C LEU A 6 -13.54 -47.23 22.80
N LYS A 7 -12.48 -47.34 21.99
CA LYS A 7 -11.11 -47.07 22.42
C LYS A 7 -10.82 -45.58 22.26
N VAL A 8 -10.56 -44.91 23.38
CA VAL A 8 -9.91 -43.61 23.45
C VAL A 8 -8.43 -43.83 23.09
N LEU A 9 -7.96 -43.20 22.01
CA LEU A 9 -6.53 -43.08 21.71
C LEU A 9 -6.08 -41.70 22.20
N LEU A 10 -5.22 -41.69 23.23
CA LEU A 10 -4.36 -40.56 23.53
C LEU A 10 -3.34 -40.44 22.39
N GLY A 11 -3.44 -39.37 21.59
CA GLY A 11 -2.43 -38.98 20.63
C GLY A 11 -1.41 -38.04 21.29
N THR A 12 -0.19 -38.51 21.40
CA THR A 12 0.99 -37.75 21.84
C THR A 12 1.23 -36.57 20.90
N VAL A 13 1.36 -35.36 21.44
CA VAL A 13 1.80 -34.18 20.68
C VAL A 13 3.28 -34.37 20.35
N LEU A 14 3.58 -34.69 19.10
CA LEU A 14 4.91 -34.58 18.53
C LEU A 14 5.11 -33.12 18.11
N LEU A 15 6.08 -32.45 18.75
CA LEU A 15 6.64 -31.17 18.30
C LEU A 15 7.22 -31.39 16.90
N GLY A 16 6.48 -30.96 15.87
CA GLY A 16 6.96 -30.90 14.50
C GLY A 16 7.87 -29.68 14.33
N ASN A 17 9.10 -29.95 13.89
CA ASN A 17 10.06 -28.95 13.45
C ASN A 17 9.44 -28.05 12.37
N MET A 18 9.49 -26.73 12.56
CA MET A 18 9.33 -25.78 11.46
C MET A 18 10.56 -25.87 10.54
N PRO A 19 10.39 -25.82 9.20
CA PRO A 19 11.52 -25.79 8.29
C PRO A 19 12.16 -24.40 8.28
N THR A 20 13.46 -24.35 8.53
CA THR A 20 14.30 -23.20 8.22
C THR A 20 14.35 -23.02 6.70
N HIS A 21 13.83 -21.91 6.19
CA HIS A 21 13.90 -21.58 4.77
C HIS A 21 15.35 -21.28 4.39
N SER A 22 15.88 -22.03 3.42
CA SER A 22 17.17 -21.77 2.79
C SER A 22 16.95 -20.83 1.62
N TRP A 23 17.63 -19.69 1.64
CA TRP A 23 17.70 -18.69 0.57
C TRP A 23 18.02 -19.34 -0.78
N VAL A 24 17.16 -19.11 -1.78
CA VAL A 24 17.47 -19.35 -3.19
C VAL A 24 18.47 -18.28 -3.61
N GLN A 25 19.57 -18.70 -4.23
CA GLN A 25 20.57 -17.77 -4.78
C GLN A 25 19.92 -16.97 -5.93
N ALA A 26 20.09 -15.65 -5.90
CA ALA A 26 19.72 -14.76 -6.98
C ALA A 26 20.33 -15.25 -8.31
N GLU A 27 19.48 -15.50 -9.31
CA GLU A 27 19.91 -15.61 -10.69
C GLU A 27 20.17 -14.21 -11.26
N GLU A 28 21.19 -14.08 -12.11
CA GLU A 28 21.74 -12.82 -12.60
C GLU A 28 20.72 -11.97 -13.38
N ILE A 29 20.70 -10.67 -13.08
CA ILE A 29 19.91 -9.63 -13.75
C ILE A 29 20.32 -9.55 -15.24
N PRO A 30 19.39 -9.46 -16.21
CA PRO A 30 19.74 -9.23 -17.62
C PRO A 30 20.52 -7.92 -17.81
N GLU A 31 21.66 -7.96 -18.52
CA GLU A 31 22.57 -6.82 -18.71
C GLU A 31 22.01 -5.66 -19.56
N ASP A 32 20.80 -5.78 -20.13
CA ASP A 32 20.22 -4.82 -21.10
C ASP A 32 18.97 -4.10 -20.55
N ILE A 33 19.04 -3.53 -19.34
CA ILE A 33 18.07 -2.51 -18.91
C ILE A 33 18.52 -1.16 -19.51
N PRO A 34 17.74 -0.53 -20.41
CA PRO A 34 18.14 0.74 -21.01
C PRO A 34 18.23 1.83 -19.94
N GLN A 35 19.40 2.44 -19.78
CA GLN A 35 19.56 3.64 -18.96
C GLN A 35 18.89 4.81 -19.68
N ILE A 36 17.82 5.34 -19.11
CA ILE A 36 17.11 6.51 -19.62
C ILE A 36 17.73 7.75 -18.97
N GLU A 37 18.34 8.61 -19.80
CA GLU A 37 18.76 9.96 -19.39
C GLU A 37 17.51 10.79 -19.08
N ILE A 38 17.38 11.23 -17.83
CA ILE A 38 16.37 12.19 -17.41
C ILE A 38 16.72 13.52 -18.08
N THR A 39 15.94 13.92 -19.09
CA THR A 39 15.99 15.29 -19.62
C THR A 39 14.94 16.12 -18.90
N GLU A 40 15.34 17.30 -18.42
CA GLU A 40 14.44 18.32 -17.86
C GLU A 40 13.50 18.87 -18.96
N GLU A 41 12.58 18.06 -19.47
CA GLU A 41 11.47 18.57 -20.27
C GLU A 41 10.31 18.95 -19.35
N ALA A 42 9.88 20.21 -19.51
CA ALA A 42 8.90 20.87 -18.66
C ALA A 42 7.54 20.15 -18.69
N VAL A 43 7.07 19.80 -17.49
CA VAL A 43 5.71 19.30 -17.24
C VAL A 43 4.67 20.32 -17.77
N PRO A 44 3.66 19.90 -18.55
CA PRO A 44 2.60 20.78 -19.05
C PRO A 44 1.83 21.46 -17.90
N THR A 45 1.57 22.76 -18.05
CA THR A 45 1.06 23.63 -16.97
C THR A 45 -0.47 23.71 -16.83
N ASP A 46 -1.24 22.84 -17.49
CA ASP A 46 -2.70 22.95 -17.57
C ASP A 46 -3.46 21.84 -16.82
N TYR A 47 -2.98 21.46 -15.63
CA TYR A 47 -3.80 20.72 -14.66
C TYR A 47 -4.56 21.71 -13.79
N ASN A 48 -5.86 21.48 -13.58
CA ASN A 48 -6.69 22.25 -12.64
C ASN A 48 -6.21 21.99 -11.20
N ILE A 49 -5.14 22.67 -10.81
CA ILE A 49 -4.55 22.61 -9.47
C ILE A 49 -5.35 23.55 -8.57
N VAL A 50 -6.20 22.99 -7.70
CA VAL A 50 -6.76 23.74 -6.55
C VAL A 50 -5.62 23.92 -5.54
N LYS A 51 -5.08 25.14 -5.46
CA LYS A 51 -3.95 25.48 -4.56
C LYS A 51 -4.46 25.92 -3.19
N SER A 52 -4.02 25.23 -2.13
CA SER A 52 -3.87 25.82 -0.79
C SER A 52 -2.39 25.75 -0.38
N ASP A 53 -1.90 26.79 0.27
CA ASP A 53 -0.49 27.23 0.26
C ASP A 53 0.57 26.32 0.94
N ASN A 54 0.29 25.05 1.22
CA ASN A 54 1.31 24.04 1.62
C ASN A 54 0.84 22.58 1.49
N VAL A 55 -0.19 22.30 0.68
CA VAL A 55 -0.66 20.93 0.42
C VAL A 55 -0.47 20.65 -1.06
N ARG A 56 0.27 19.58 -1.40
CA ARG A 56 0.36 19.12 -2.78
C ARG A 56 -1.03 18.70 -3.24
N ALA A 57 -1.48 19.26 -4.35
CA ALA A 57 -2.74 18.87 -4.96
C ALA A 57 -2.54 17.58 -5.76
N ALA A 58 -3.64 16.83 -5.96
CA ALA A 58 -3.69 15.75 -6.93
C ALA A 58 -3.09 16.21 -8.27
N TRP A 59 -2.20 15.39 -8.81
CA TRP A 59 -1.45 15.72 -10.03
C TRP A 59 -1.90 14.91 -11.24
N THR A 60 -2.71 13.87 -11.02
CA THR A 60 -3.30 13.03 -12.07
C THR A 60 -4.47 13.72 -12.77
N ASP A 61 -4.81 13.30 -14.00
CA ASP A 61 -6.08 13.70 -14.62
C ASP A 61 -7.27 12.95 -14.01
N TYR A 62 -7.84 13.53 -12.96
CA TYR A 62 -9.01 12.99 -12.26
C TYR A 62 -10.36 13.48 -12.82
N GLY A 63 -10.35 14.34 -13.85
CA GLY A 63 -11.55 15.06 -14.29
C GLY A 63 -12.64 14.18 -14.91
N ASN A 64 -12.32 12.93 -15.26
CA ASN A 64 -13.25 11.95 -15.80
C ASN A 64 -13.90 11.04 -14.74
N TYR A 65 -13.38 11.01 -13.51
CA TYR A 65 -13.87 10.10 -12.46
C TYR A 65 -14.20 10.79 -11.14
N ALA A 66 -13.63 11.96 -10.84
CA ALA A 66 -13.81 12.63 -9.56
C ALA A 66 -14.37 14.05 -9.70
N GLN A 67 -15.24 14.43 -8.77
CA GLN A 67 -15.63 15.82 -8.53
C GLN A 67 -15.30 16.22 -7.10
N PRO A 68 -14.14 16.87 -6.89
CA PRO A 68 -13.74 17.31 -5.56
C PRO A 68 -14.68 18.40 -5.02
N ASP A 69 -14.92 18.36 -3.71
CA ASP A 69 -15.66 19.38 -2.96
C ASP A 69 -14.85 20.69 -2.80
N GLU A 70 -15.36 21.64 -2.01
CA GLU A 70 -14.69 22.92 -1.76
C GLU A 70 -13.34 22.76 -1.02
N GLU A 71 -13.12 21.63 -0.34
CA GLU A 71 -11.88 21.29 0.36
C GLU A 71 -10.89 20.51 -0.52
N GLY A 72 -11.32 20.07 -1.70
CA GLY A 72 -10.50 19.34 -2.66
C GLY A 72 -10.59 17.82 -2.53
N TYR A 73 -11.57 17.29 -1.80
CA TYR A 73 -11.78 15.85 -1.65
C TYR A 73 -12.97 15.35 -2.47
N ALA A 74 -12.84 14.16 -3.05
CA ALA A 74 -13.91 13.47 -3.76
C ALA A 74 -14.27 12.12 -3.12
N TYR A 75 -13.42 11.61 -2.25
CA TYR A 75 -13.50 10.27 -1.71
C TYR A 75 -13.26 10.23 -0.21
N TYR A 76 -13.64 9.14 0.43
CA TYR A 76 -13.19 8.77 1.78
C TYR A 76 -12.86 7.27 1.80
N ILE A 77 -12.06 6.84 2.77
CA ILE A 77 -11.81 5.42 3.00
C ILE A 77 -12.68 4.93 4.16
N HIS A 78 -13.34 3.80 3.95
CA HIS A 78 -14.04 3.08 5.00
C HIS A 78 -13.24 1.83 5.35
N ALA A 79 -12.66 1.81 6.55
CA ALA A 79 -12.02 0.63 7.09
C ALA A 79 -13.09 -0.27 7.72
N ASP A 80 -13.52 -1.31 7.00
CA ASP A 80 -14.35 -2.37 7.55
C ASP A 80 -13.44 -3.50 8.06
N PRO A 81 -13.47 -3.82 9.37
CA PRO A 81 -12.62 -4.86 9.93
C PRO A 81 -12.99 -6.29 9.49
N ASP A 82 -14.21 -6.51 9.01
CA ASP A 82 -14.70 -7.80 8.52
C ASP A 82 -14.43 -8.00 7.02
N ILE A 83 -14.11 -6.94 6.28
CA ILE A 83 -14.00 -6.97 4.81
C ILE A 83 -12.59 -6.52 4.37
N SER A 84 -12.37 -5.21 4.36
CA SER A 84 -11.15 -4.54 3.92
C SER A 84 -11.35 -3.03 4.02
N SER A 85 -10.28 -2.25 3.83
CA SER A 85 -10.43 -0.82 3.59
C SER A 85 -10.79 -0.57 2.13
N GLU A 86 -11.90 0.12 1.91
CA GLU A 86 -12.45 0.42 0.59
C GLU A 86 -12.71 1.92 0.42
N ILE A 87 -12.63 2.38 -0.82
CA ILE A 87 -12.73 3.79 -1.19
C ILE A 87 -14.15 4.05 -1.69
N PHE A 88 -14.79 5.06 -1.10
CA PHE A 88 -16.16 5.45 -1.43
C PHE A 88 -16.20 6.91 -1.86
N PRO A 89 -17.02 7.26 -2.85
CA PRO A 89 -17.20 8.65 -3.22
C PRO A 89 -17.95 9.42 -2.12
N LEU A 90 -17.58 10.69 -1.91
CA LEU A 90 -18.26 11.58 -0.97
C LEU A 90 -19.67 11.96 -1.44
N ASP A 91 -19.90 11.95 -2.76
CA ASP A 91 -21.20 12.25 -3.37
C ASP A 91 -21.46 11.43 -4.65
N GLU A 92 -22.64 11.61 -5.25
CA GLU A 92 -23.06 10.89 -6.46
C GLU A 92 -22.40 11.40 -7.76
N ASN A 93 -21.59 12.46 -7.70
CA ASN A 93 -20.94 13.05 -8.88
C ASN A 93 -19.57 12.43 -9.16
N SER A 94 -19.00 11.72 -8.18
CA SER A 94 -17.75 10.97 -8.33
C SER A 94 -18.04 9.49 -8.59
N SER A 95 -17.22 8.86 -9.44
CA SER A 95 -17.37 7.44 -9.80
C SER A 95 -17.12 6.54 -8.59
N GLU A 96 -17.90 5.48 -8.45
CA GLU A 96 -17.65 4.39 -7.50
C GLU A 96 -16.60 3.40 -8.03
N ASP A 97 -16.39 3.34 -9.35
CA ASP A 97 -15.47 2.42 -10.04
C ASP A 97 -14.01 2.89 -9.92
N VAL A 98 -13.54 3.09 -8.69
CA VAL A 98 -12.16 3.48 -8.40
C VAL A 98 -11.38 2.36 -7.70
N LEU A 99 -10.07 2.38 -7.86
CA LEU A 99 -9.11 1.51 -7.17
C LEU A 99 -8.03 2.37 -6.53
N LEU A 100 -7.54 2.00 -5.36
CA LEU A 100 -6.38 2.61 -4.72
C LEU A 100 -5.18 1.66 -4.80
N PHE A 101 -4.10 2.09 -5.43
CA PHE A 101 -2.84 1.36 -5.41
C PHE A 101 -2.00 1.73 -4.20
N THR A 102 -1.43 0.71 -3.56
CA THR A 102 -0.52 0.87 -2.43
C THR A 102 0.65 -0.10 -2.53
N PHE A 103 1.82 0.34 -2.08
CA PHE A 103 3.04 -0.47 -2.04
C PHE A 103 3.57 -0.53 -0.61
N ASP A 104 3.56 -1.72 -0.01
CA ASP A 104 4.17 -1.97 1.29
C ASP A 104 5.66 -2.28 1.14
N ASP A 105 6.39 -2.07 2.23
CA ASP A 105 7.83 -2.29 2.36
C ASP A 105 8.67 -1.56 1.29
N ALA A 106 8.25 -0.37 0.86
CA ALA A 106 8.85 0.30 -0.29
C ALA A 106 9.57 1.62 0.10
N PRO A 107 10.88 1.61 0.43
CA PRO A 107 11.86 0.60 0.00
C PRO A 107 12.16 -0.52 1.01
N GLN A 108 12.55 -1.69 0.50
CA GLN A 108 13.09 -2.80 1.27
C GLN A 108 14.56 -3.10 0.91
N GLU A 109 15.41 -3.35 1.91
CA GLU A 109 16.78 -3.85 1.65
C GLU A 109 16.81 -5.36 1.34
N PRO A 110 17.74 -5.85 0.49
CA PRO A 110 18.86 -5.11 -0.13
C PRO A 110 18.53 -4.46 -1.48
N ASP A 111 17.38 -4.77 -2.08
CA ASP A 111 16.97 -4.31 -3.40
C ASP A 111 15.58 -3.67 -3.31
N SER A 112 15.38 -2.52 -3.96
CA SER A 112 14.08 -1.87 -4.05
C SER A 112 13.79 -1.48 -5.49
N TYR A 113 12.51 -1.57 -5.87
CA TYR A 113 11.99 -1.16 -7.17
C TYR A 113 11.03 0.04 -7.05
N ALA A 114 11.02 0.72 -5.90
CA ALA A 114 10.05 1.77 -5.59
C ALA A 114 10.14 2.97 -6.56
N ILE A 115 11.36 3.35 -6.98
CA ILE A 115 11.59 4.44 -7.93
C ILE A 115 11.06 4.07 -9.31
N GLU A 116 11.39 2.87 -9.79
CA GLU A 116 10.94 2.35 -11.09
C GLU A 116 9.42 2.21 -11.14
N MET A 117 8.80 1.74 -10.05
CA MET A 117 7.34 1.70 -9.92
C MET A 117 6.73 3.11 -9.97
N ALA A 118 7.28 4.05 -9.21
CA ALA A 118 6.84 5.45 -9.23
C ALA A 118 6.96 6.07 -10.64
N GLN A 119 8.00 5.71 -11.41
CA GLN A 119 8.17 6.14 -12.81
C GLN A 119 7.08 5.58 -13.71
N VAL A 120 6.82 4.27 -13.65
CA VAL A 120 5.75 3.63 -14.41
C VAL A 120 4.39 4.26 -14.09
N MET A 121 4.10 4.50 -12.81
CA MET A 121 2.84 5.13 -12.40
C MET A 121 2.72 6.57 -12.92
N LYS A 122 3.81 7.34 -12.91
CA LYS A 122 3.87 8.67 -13.52
C LYS A 122 3.60 8.65 -15.01
N GLU A 123 4.24 7.73 -15.74
CA GLU A 123 4.05 7.58 -17.18
C GLU A 123 2.60 7.21 -17.54
N LYS A 124 1.91 6.51 -16.63
CA LYS A 124 0.51 6.10 -16.75
C LYS A 124 -0.49 7.13 -16.21
N ASP A 125 -0.02 8.28 -15.71
CA ASP A 125 -0.83 9.33 -15.10
C ASP A 125 -1.72 8.85 -13.92
N VAL A 126 -1.16 7.98 -13.07
CA VAL A 126 -1.85 7.43 -11.89
C VAL A 126 -1.00 7.56 -10.63
N ASN A 127 -1.65 7.75 -9.48
CA ASN A 127 -0.97 7.96 -8.20
C ASN A 127 -1.18 6.76 -7.25
N ALA A 128 -0.37 6.69 -6.20
CA ALA A 128 -0.37 5.61 -5.22
C ALA A 128 0.20 6.07 -3.87
N ILE A 129 0.10 5.19 -2.87
CA ILE A 129 0.70 5.36 -1.55
C ILE A 129 1.83 4.35 -1.38
N PHE A 130 3.01 4.83 -0.99
CA PHE A 130 4.16 3.97 -0.66
C PHE A 130 4.31 3.93 0.87
N LEU A 131 4.07 2.78 1.48
CA LEU A 131 4.15 2.59 2.92
C LEU A 131 5.52 2.04 3.30
N VAL A 132 6.22 2.76 4.17
CA VAL A 132 7.62 2.48 4.53
C VAL A 132 7.75 1.93 5.93
N ASN A 133 8.74 1.05 6.14
CA ASN A 133 9.17 0.65 7.48
C ASN A 133 10.34 1.53 7.93
N GLY A 134 10.28 2.01 9.17
CA GLY A 134 11.31 2.90 9.73
C GLY A 134 12.72 2.31 9.73
N MET A 135 12.86 0.99 9.90
CA MET A 135 14.16 0.31 9.86
C MET A 135 14.90 0.49 8.52
N TYR A 136 14.20 0.62 7.40
CA TYR A 136 14.83 0.88 6.10
C TYR A 136 15.21 2.36 5.92
N LEU A 137 14.62 3.26 6.70
CA LEU A 137 14.96 4.69 6.72
C LEU A 137 16.16 5.00 7.62
N GLU A 138 16.71 4.01 8.33
CA GLU A 138 17.95 4.16 9.12
C GLU A 138 19.18 4.29 8.22
N SER A 139 19.12 3.77 6.99
CA SER A 139 20.18 3.91 5.99
C SER A 139 19.93 5.12 5.09
N GLU A 140 21.00 5.83 4.72
CA GLU A 140 20.91 6.96 3.76
C GLU A 140 20.32 6.52 2.41
N TRP A 141 20.53 5.26 2.03
CA TRP A 141 19.97 4.68 0.82
C TRP A 141 18.42 4.64 0.85
N GLY A 142 17.82 4.12 1.92
CA GLY A 142 16.36 4.07 2.04
C GLY A 142 15.75 5.47 2.18
N ARG A 143 16.44 6.39 2.87
CA ARG A 143 16.04 7.80 2.97
C ARG A 143 16.00 8.48 1.60
N GLU A 144 17.03 8.26 0.78
CA GLU A 144 17.14 8.83 -0.55
C GLU A 144 16.06 8.30 -1.50
N ILE A 145 15.78 6.99 -1.48
CA ILE A 145 14.69 6.40 -2.27
C ILE A 145 13.34 6.99 -1.86
N THR A 146 13.05 7.01 -0.56
CA THR A 146 11.80 7.55 -0.01
C THR A 146 11.62 9.01 -0.40
N LYS A 147 12.72 9.79 -0.34
CA LYS A 147 12.72 11.18 -0.78
C LYS A 147 12.39 11.32 -2.27
N GLN A 148 12.98 10.50 -3.13
CA GLN A 148 12.73 10.55 -4.58
C GLN A 148 11.28 10.19 -4.91
N VAL A 149 10.74 9.11 -4.33
CA VAL A 149 9.33 8.72 -4.50
C VAL A 149 8.41 9.85 -4.03
N HIS A 150 8.69 10.44 -2.87
CA HIS A 150 7.97 11.61 -2.41
C HIS A 150 8.11 12.78 -3.38
N ASP A 151 9.31 13.15 -3.84
CA ASP A 151 9.52 14.31 -4.72
C ASP A 151 8.85 14.17 -6.09
N MET A 152 8.59 12.93 -6.54
CA MET A 152 7.74 12.65 -7.70
C MET A 152 6.25 12.96 -7.44
N GLY A 153 5.82 13.08 -6.19
CA GLY A 153 4.46 13.48 -5.82
C GLY A 153 3.59 12.34 -5.27
N PHE A 154 4.19 11.21 -4.91
CA PHE A 154 3.51 10.12 -4.24
C PHE A 154 3.43 10.38 -2.73
N GLU A 155 2.39 9.86 -2.09
CA GLU A 155 2.27 9.93 -0.63
C GLU A 155 3.09 8.83 0.04
N ILE A 156 3.79 9.19 1.11
CA ILE A 156 4.53 8.23 1.94
C ILE A 156 3.71 7.92 3.20
N GLY A 157 3.33 6.64 3.35
CA GLY A 157 2.61 6.10 4.50
C GLY A 157 3.54 5.37 5.47
N ASN A 158 3.01 4.98 6.62
CA ASN A 158 3.74 4.29 7.68
C ASN A 158 3.36 2.81 7.77
N HIS A 159 4.37 1.93 7.79
CA HIS A 159 4.23 0.49 7.96
C HIS A 159 5.03 -0.04 9.17
N THR A 160 4.99 0.70 10.29
CA THR A 160 5.73 0.51 11.56
C THR A 160 7.25 0.66 11.44
N HIS A 161 8.00 0.53 12.53
CA HIS A 161 9.47 0.69 12.50
C HIS A 161 10.15 -0.63 12.13
N THR A 162 9.82 -1.70 12.84
CA THR A 162 10.47 -3.02 12.75
C THR A 162 9.59 -4.11 12.14
N HIS A 163 8.42 -3.76 11.62
CA HIS A 163 7.43 -4.68 11.06
C HIS A 163 6.94 -5.79 12.04
N PRO A 164 6.59 -5.46 13.31
CA PRO A 164 6.11 -6.46 14.27
C PRO A 164 4.61 -6.76 14.10
N ASN A 165 4.16 -7.90 14.63
CA ASN A 165 2.74 -8.14 14.86
C ASN A 165 2.26 -7.29 16.03
N LEU A 166 1.52 -6.20 15.75
CA LEU A 166 1.08 -5.23 16.77
C LEU A 166 0.17 -5.84 17.84
N ARG A 167 -0.53 -6.94 17.55
CA ARG A 167 -1.39 -7.63 18.54
C ARG A 167 -0.60 -8.25 19.68
N GLU A 168 0.70 -8.46 19.50
CA GLU A 168 1.61 -9.03 20.50
C GLU A 168 2.30 -7.96 21.35
N LEU A 169 2.11 -6.69 21.01
CA LEU A 169 2.73 -5.54 21.66
C LEU A 169 1.76 -4.82 22.59
N THR A 170 2.32 -4.22 23.64
CA THR A 170 1.61 -3.26 24.49
C THR A 170 1.32 -1.95 23.75
N TYR A 171 0.36 -1.15 24.24
CA TYR A 171 0.08 0.18 23.70
C TYR A 171 1.34 1.03 23.50
N GLU A 172 2.23 1.08 24.51
CA GLU A 172 3.45 1.90 24.46
C GLU A 172 4.43 1.40 23.39
N GLU A 173 4.56 0.08 23.23
CA GLU A 173 5.39 -0.52 22.18
C GLU A 173 4.82 -0.23 20.78
N GLN A 174 3.50 -0.38 20.59
CA GLN A 174 2.84 -0.01 19.33
C GLN A 174 3.01 1.48 19.02
N TYR A 175 2.83 2.36 20.02
CA TYR A 175 2.96 3.80 19.86
C TYR A 175 4.38 4.17 19.41
N ASN A 176 5.41 3.57 20.02
CA ASN A 176 6.79 3.83 19.65
C ASN A 176 7.11 3.36 18.23
N GLU A 177 6.61 2.18 17.82
CA GLU A 177 6.75 1.67 16.45
C GLU A 177 6.15 2.63 15.41
N ILE A 178 5.00 3.23 15.71
CA ILE A 178 4.30 4.12 14.78
C ILE A 178 4.96 5.51 14.78
N VAL A 179 5.21 6.10 15.95
CA VAL A 179 5.75 7.46 16.04
C VAL A 179 7.18 7.56 15.52
N ALA A 180 8.02 6.55 15.74
CA ALA A 180 9.39 6.56 15.23
C ALA A 180 9.42 6.67 13.70
N THR A 181 8.63 5.84 13.00
CA THR A 181 8.53 5.90 11.54
C THR A 181 7.92 7.21 11.06
N ASN A 182 6.88 7.74 11.73
CA ASN A 182 6.31 9.05 11.36
C ASN A 182 7.36 10.16 11.40
N GLN A 183 8.16 10.24 12.47
CA GLN A 183 9.21 11.24 12.60
C GLN A 183 10.23 11.15 11.48
N MET A 184 10.67 9.95 11.13
CA MET A 184 11.64 9.74 10.05
C MET A 184 11.06 10.15 8.69
N VAL A 185 9.81 9.80 8.40
CA VAL A 185 9.13 10.20 7.15
C VAL A 185 8.99 11.73 7.09
N GLU A 186 8.50 12.37 8.15
CA GLU A 186 8.34 13.83 8.22
C GLU A 186 9.67 14.57 8.07
N GLU A 187 10.76 14.04 8.61
CA GLU A 187 12.11 14.58 8.43
C GLU A 187 12.59 14.50 6.97
N ILE A 188 12.23 13.44 6.24
CA ILE A 188 12.65 13.21 4.85
C ILE A 188 11.80 14.06 3.89
N THR A 189 10.49 14.06 4.09
CA THR A 189 9.51 14.62 3.16
C THR A 189 9.17 16.08 3.46
N GLY A 190 9.29 16.50 4.72
CA GLY A 190 8.78 17.78 5.21
C GLY A 190 7.24 17.84 5.27
N ALA A 191 6.56 16.70 5.12
CA ALA A 191 5.10 16.59 5.10
C ALA A 191 4.60 15.61 6.17
N PRO A 192 3.43 15.86 6.79
CA PRO A 192 2.87 14.97 7.80
C PRO A 192 2.47 13.63 7.18
N VAL A 193 2.63 12.54 7.95
CA VAL A 193 2.13 11.23 7.55
C VAL A 193 0.61 11.16 7.73
N ARG A 194 -0.10 10.74 6.68
CA ARG A 194 -1.56 10.59 6.70
C ARG A 194 -2.01 9.13 6.78
N TRP A 195 -1.19 8.20 6.31
CA TRP A 195 -1.59 6.82 6.05
C TRP A 195 -0.83 5.85 6.94
N PHE A 196 -1.54 4.87 7.46
CA PHE A 196 -0.95 3.80 8.24
C PHE A 196 -1.52 2.45 7.84
N ARG A 197 -0.66 1.45 7.68
CA ARG A 197 -1.08 0.06 7.53
C ARG A 197 -0.39 -0.78 8.60
N PRO A 198 -1.12 -1.60 9.37
CA PRO A 198 -0.50 -2.52 10.31
C PRO A 198 0.15 -3.69 9.56
N PRO A 199 1.37 -4.12 9.95
CA PRO A 199 2.01 -5.33 9.43
C PRO A 199 1.06 -6.52 9.44
N PHE A 200 1.06 -7.28 8.35
CA PHE A 200 0.21 -8.46 8.15
C PHE A 200 -1.31 -8.19 8.23
N GLY A 201 -1.74 -6.92 8.25
CA GLY A 201 -3.14 -6.54 8.51
C GLY A 201 -3.58 -6.80 9.96
N LEU A 202 -2.64 -7.02 10.89
CA LEU A 202 -2.95 -7.42 12.27
C LEU A 202 -2.87 -6.23 13.23
N PHE A 203 -4.03 -5.78 13.69
CA PHE A 203 -4.16 -4.67 14.64
C PHE A 203 -5.23 -4.94 15.71
N ASN A 204 -5.28 -4.10 16.73
CA ASN A 204 -6.27 -4.14 17.81
C ASN A 204 -6.76 -2.72 18.17
N MET A 205 -7.60 -2.61 19.20
CA MET A 205 -8.16 -1.31 19.63
C MET A 205 -7.07 -0.31 20.04
N ASP A 206 -5.98 -0.77 20.65
CA ASP A 206 -4.86 0.13 20.99
C ASP A 206 -4.28 0.75 19.72
N THR A 207 -4.10 -0.04 18.65
CA THR A 207 -3.65 0.47 17.35
C THR A 207 -4.59 1.54 16.79
N ILE A 208 -5.90 1.32 16.84
CA ILE A 208 -6.91 2.26 16.35
C ILE A 208 -6.85 3.58 17.13
N LEU A 209 -6.77 3.50 18.46
CA LEU A 209 -6.68 4.68 19.33
C LEU A 209 -5.40 5.48 19.06
N ILE A 210 -4.27 4.81 18.86
CA ILE A 210 -3.00 5.46 18.48
C ILE A 210 -3.14 6.14 17.12
N CYS A 211 -3.74 5.49 16.13
CA CYS A 211 -3.96 6.09 14.81
C CYS A 211 -4.82 7.35 14.91
N ASN A 212 -5.92 7.30 15.68
CA ASN A 212 -6.76 8.48 15.92
C ASN A 212 -6.03 9.58 16.69
N GLU A 213 -5.21 9.24 17.69
CA GLU A 213 -4.39 10.21 18.45
C GLU A 213 -3.41 10.95 17.53
N LEU A 214 -2.83 10.24 16.56
CA LEU A 214 -1.83 10.76 15.63
C LEU A 214 -2.41 11.32 14.33
N GLY A 215 -3.73 11.25 14.12
CA GLY A 215 -4.38 11.67 12.86
C GLY A 215 -4.02 10.79 11.66
N LEU A 216 -3.69 9.52 11.89
CA LEU A 216 -3.37 8.54 10.85
C LEU A 216 -4.61 7.80 10.41
N GLN A 217 -4.82 7.68 9.11
CA GLN A 217 -5.85 6.83 8.54
C GLN A 217 -5.32 5.40 8.46
N LEU A 218 -5.88 4.52 9.29
CA LEU A 218 -5.60 3.09 9.24
C LEU A 218 -6.25 2.50 7.98
N MET A 219 -5.50 1.69 7.26
CA MET A 219 -6.01 0.94 6.11
C MET A 219 -5.53 -0.51 6.09
N THR A 220 -6.32 -1.37 5.46
CA THR A 220 -5.97 -2.72 5.01
C THR A 220 -6.10 -2.78 3.49
N TRP A 221 -6.39 -3.94 2.91
CA TRP A 221 -6.51 -4.15 1.47
C TRP A 221 -7.56 -5.19 1.14
N SER A 222 -8.09 -5.15 -0.09
CA SER A 222 -9.03 -6.17 -0.58
C SER A 222 -8.29 -7.22 -1.40
N PHE A 223 -7.31 -6.81 -2.22
CA PHE A 223 -6.49 -7.69 -3.07
C PHE A 223 -5.00 -7.45 -2.81
N GLY A 224 -4.20 -8.52 -2.73
CA GLY A 224 -2.76 -8.43 -2.49
C GLY A 224 -2.09 -9.80 -2.44
N TYR A 225 -1.74 -10.32 -3.62
CA TYR A 225 -1.30 -11.70 -3.85
C TYR A 225 0.14 -11.81 -4.37
N ASP A 226 0.86 -10.71 -4.51
CA ASP A 226 2.23 -10.66 -5.06
C ASP A 226 3.31 -11.29 -4.16
N TRP A 227 2.92 -11.86 -3.03
CA TRP A 227 3.77 -12.65 -2.14
C TRP A 227 3.52 -14.16 -2.24
N MET A 228 2.48 -14.60 -2.97
CA MET A 228 2.16 -16.02 -3.12
C MET A 228 3.01 -16.66 -4.23
N ASP A 229 3.49 -17.89 -3.99
CA ASP A 229 4.38 -18.63 -4.91
C ASP A 229 3.85 -18.70 -6.34
N GLU A 230 2.52 -18.78 -6.53
CA GLU A 230 1.88 -18.86 -7.84
C GLU A 230 1.94 -17.56 -8.66
N TYR A 231 2.27 -16.41 -8.03
CA TYR A 231 2.20 -15.08 -8.63
C TYR A 231 3.52 -14.30 -8.53
N LEU A 232 4.66 -14.99 -8.35
CA LEU A 232 5.99 -14.38 -8.31
C LEU A 232 6.57 -14.07 -9.72
N SER A 233 5.69 -13.78 -10.68
CA SER A 233 6.02 -13.39 -12.05
C SER A 233 5.00 -12.38 -12.57
N GLY A 234 5.45 -11.43 -13.39
CA GLY A 234 4.60 -10.33 -13.85
C GLY A 234 3.32 -10.77 -14.57
N PRO A 235 3.38 -11.70 -15.53
CA PRO A 235 2.19 -12.15 -16.26
C PRO A 235 1.14 -12.83 -15.37
N GLU A 236 1.56 -13.71 -14.47
CA GLU A 236 0.67 -14.44 -13.55
C GLU A 236 0.04 -13.49 -12.53
N LEU A 237 0.81 -12.56 -11.97
CA LEU A 237 0.31 -11.53 -11.05
C LEU A 237 -0.70 -10.62 -11.75
N ALA A 238 -0.38 -10.12 -12.95
CA ALA A 238 -1.30 -9.29 -13.72
C ALA A 238 -2.60 -10.04 -14.03
N ALA A 239 -2.50 -11.29 -14.47
CA ALA A 239 -3.67 -12.11 -14.80
C ALA A 239 -4.60 -12.30 -13.58
N VAL A 240 -4.06 -12.68 -12.42
CA VAL A 240 -4.89 -12.86 -11.22
C VAL A 240 -5.46 -11.53 -10.74
N SER A 241 -4.74 -10.42 -10.89
CA SER A 241 -5.22 -9.09 -10.50
C SER A 241 -6.43 -8.61 -11.31
N LEU A 242 -6.56 -9.06 -12.56
CA LEU A 242 -7.63 -8.65 -13.48
C LEU A 242 -8.85 -9.58 -13.43
N ASP A 243 -8.69 -10.82 -12.98
CA ASP A 243 -9.76 -11.83 -12.92
C ASP A 243 -9.86 -12.45 -11.52
N ASN A 244 -10.42 -11.68 -10.58
CA ASN A 244 -10.70 -12.13 -9.22
C ASN A 244 -11.90 -11.37 -8.61
N MET A 245 -12.43 -11.86 -7.49
CA MET A 245 -13.58 -11.24 -6.80
C MET A 245 -13.21 -10.07 -5.85
N TYR A 246 -11.93 -9.81 -5.66
CA TYR A 246 -11.40 -8.82 -4.71
C TYR A 246 -11.05 -7.48 -5.36
N THR A 247 -10.78 -7.47 -6.66
CA THR A 247 -10.67 -6.27 -7.50
C THR A 247 -12.07 -5.85 -7.95
N ARG A 248 -12.65 -4.92 -7.21
CA ARG A 248 -14.03 -4.45 -7.30
C ARG A 248 -14.07 -2.94 -7.06
N PRO A 249 -15.20 -2.24 -7.29
CA PRO A 249 -15.33 -0.82 -6.98
C PRO A 249 -14.86 -0.51 -5.55
N GLY A 250 -14.01 0.48 -5.40
CA GLY A 250 -13.42 0.90 -4.12
C GLY A 250 -12.26 0.05 -3.62
N ALA A 251 -11.81 -0.98 -4.35
CA ALA A 251 -10.77 -1.89 -3.86
C ALA A 251 -9.42 -1.19 -3.61
N ASN A 252 -8.80 -1.55 -2.49
CA ASN A 252 -7.41 -1.23 -2.19
C ASN A 252 -6.51 -2.39 -2.63
N ILE A 253 -5.67 -2.11 -3.62
CA ILE A 253 -4.72 -3.02 -4.26
C ILE A 253 -3.38 -2.90 -3.53
N LEU A 254 -3.05 -3.91 -2.74
CA LEU A 254 -1.77 -4.03 -2.04
C LEU A 254 -0.77 -4.76 -2.90
N MET A 255 0.40 -4.15 -3.04
CA MET A 255 1.59 -4.72 -3.66
C MET A 255 2.82 -4.44 -2.80
N HIS A 256 3.95 -5.00 -3.16
CA HIS A 256 5.27 -4.75 -2.58
C HIS A 256 6.25 -4.34 -3.69
N ASP A 257 7.37 -3.70 -3.32
CA ASP A 257 8.42 -3.28 -4.25
C ASP A 257 9.26 -4.45 -4.80
N ARG A 258 8.64 -5.33 -5.60
CA ARG A 258 9.26 -6.53 -6.18
C ARG A 258 9.43 -6.41 -7.69
N SER A 259 10.40 -7.15 -8.23
CA SER A 259 10.66 -7.18 -9.68
C SER A 259 9.46 -7.68 -10.49
N TRP A 260 8.77 -8.73 -10.02
CA TRP A 260 7.56 -9.24 -10.68
C TRP A 260 6.37 -8.28 -10.57
N THR A 261 6.26 -7.55 -9.46
CA THR A 261 5.26 -6.48 -9.32
C THR A 261 5.54 -5.36 -10.32
N LEU A 262 6.81 -4.94 -10.45
CA LEU A 262 7.21 -3.94 -11.44
C LEU A 262 6.89 -4.41 -12.88
N GLU A 263 7.15 -5.68 -13.18
CA GLU A 263 6.81 -6.29 -14.48
C GLU A 263 5.30 -6.31 -14.74
N ALA A 264 4.48 -6.61 -13.73
CA ALA A 264 3.03 -6.67 -13.84
C ALA A 264 2.38 -5.28 -14.02
N LEU A 265 2.96 -4.26 -13.38
CA LEU A 265 2.33 -2.97 -13.13
C LEU A 265 1.73 -2.30 -14.39
N PRO A 266 2.43 -2.21 -15.55
CA PRO A 266 1.85 -1.64 -16.75
C PRO A 266 0.60 -2.38 -17.23
N THR A 267 0.62 -3.71 -17.19
CA THR A 267 -0.51 -4.56 -17.63
C THR A 267 -1.69 -4.44 -16.68
N MET A 268 -1.42 -4.34 -15.37
CA MET A 268 -2.46 -4.13 -14.36
C MET A 268 -3.16 -2.80 -14.56
N ILE A 269 -2.41 -1.71 -14.67
CA ILE A 269 -2.97 -0.36 -14.81
C ILE A 269 -3.81 -0.25 -16.09
N ASP A 270 -3.28 -0.73 -17.22
CA ASP A 270 -4.01 -0.71 -18.50
C ASP A 270 -5.25 -1.60 -18.43
N GLY A 271 -5.12 -2.81 -17.87
CA GLY A 271 -6.23 -3.75 -17.73
C GLY A 271 -7.33 -3.23 -16.81
N TYR A 272 -7.01 -2.54 -15.72
CA TYR A 272 -8.00 -1.90 -14.86
C TYR A 272 -8.77 -0.81 -15.60
N SER A 273 -8.08 0.02 -16.38
CA SER A 273 -8.74 1.02 -17.23
C SER A 273 -9.65 0.36 -18.27
N GLU A 274 -9.24 -0.74 -18.89
CA GLU A 274 -10.06 -1.51 -19.84
C GLU A 274 -11.31 -2.13 -19.17
N LEU A 275 -11.22 -2.49 -17.89
CA LEU A 275 -12.34 -2.96 -17.07
C LEU A 275 -13.27 -1.83 -16.60
N GLY A 276 -12.91 -0.57 -16.83
CA GLY A 276 -13.69 0.61 -16.46
C GLY A 276 -13.33 1.20 -15.10
N TYR A 277 -12.26 0.73 -14.46
CA TYR A 277 -11.78 1.29 -13.20
C TYR A 277 -10.86 2.49 -13.41
N HIS A 278 -10.86 3.39 -12.44
CA HIS A 278 -9.92 4.51 -12.34
C HIS A 278 -9.01 4.35 -11.13
N ILE A 279 -7.71 4.59 -11.28
CA ILE A 279 -6.80 4.61 -10.13
C ILE A 279 -6.92 5.98 -9.47
N VAL A 280 -7.41 6.00 -8.22
CA VAL A 280 -7.68 7.24 -7.49
C VAL A 280 -6.39 7.90 -7.04
N ASP A 281 -6.33 9.22 -7.13
CA ASP A 281 -5.27 10.00 -6.51
C ASP A 281 -5.48 10.09 -4.98
N PRO A 282 -4.53 9.62 -4.15
CA PRO A 282 -4.67 9.64 -2.69
C PRO A 282 -4.96 11.04 -2.09
N TYR A 283 -4.57 12.12 -2.78
CA TYR A 283 -4.87 13.48 -2.36
C TYR A 283 -6.37 13.83 -2.45
N LEU A 284 -7.15 13.07 -3.22
CA LEU A 284 -8.60 13.24 -3.32
C LEU A 284 -9.36 12.54 -2.18
N ILE A 285 -8.67 11.75 -1.35
CA ILE A 285 -9.29 10.97 -0.28
C ILE A 285 -9.23 11.77 1.03
N GLN A 286 -10.40 12.13 1.54
CA GLN A 286 -10.56 12.76 2.84
C GLN A 286 -10.23 11.77 3.97
N HIS A 287 -9.48 12.26 4.96
CA HIS A 287 -9.25 11.53 6.21
C HIS A 287 -10.54 11.45 7.03
N GLN A 288 -10.84 10.27 7.56
CA GLN A 288 -11.95 10.01 8.48
C GLN A 288 -11.40 9.44 9.79
N GLU A 289 -12.06 9.73 10.91
CA GLU A 289 -11.72 9.06 12.17
C GLU A 289 -11.87 7.54 11.99
N ASN A 290 -10.88 6.80 12.48
CA ASN A 290 -10.92 5.34 12.44
C ASN A 290 -12.00 4.84 13.41
N SER A 291 -12.85 3.93 12.93
CA SER A 291 -13.95 3.38 13.73
C SER A 291 -13.43 2.71 14.99
N THR A 292 -13.96 3.14 16.14
CA THR A 292 -13.73 2.49 17.45
C THR A 292 -14.84 1.52 17.82
N GLU A 293 -15.77 1.23 16.89
CA GLU A 293 -16.74 0.16 17.10
C GLU A 293 -15.99 -1.18 17.22
N PRO A 294 -16.49 -2.13 18.03
CA PRO A 294 -15.80 -3.40 18.24
C PRO A 294 -15.57 -4.15 16.91
N LEU A 295 -14.32 -4.60 16.71
CA LEU A 295 -13.90 -5.58 15.70
C LEU A 295 -14.58 -6.93 15.92
#